data_AF-A0A1Q6X7G8-F1
#
_entry.id   AF-A0A1Q6X7G8-F1
#
_cell.length_a   1.000
_cell.length_b   1.000
_cell.length_c   1.000
_cell.angle_alpha   90.00
_cell.angle_beta   90.00
_cell.angle_gamma   90.00
#
_symmetry.space_group_name_H-M   'P 1'
#
loop_
_entity.id
_entity.type
_entity.pdbx_description
1 polymer ?
#
loop_
_entity_poly.entity_id
_entity_poly.type
_entity_poly.pdbx_seq_one_letter_code
_entity_poly.pdbx_strand_id
1 'polypeptide(L)'
;MTRNLRHGRGGDCSSRAVLHLLACLLFFSLANAAAQEHGTSPPAASSSAKSQPHHSEAESGQQGGTSAELAKESREAAGEDETAEFKRSPSVKFLAKITGMSLEHAYWLGVLVNFAVVAGLIFWLAKKNLPAMFRSRTASIQNALEEARKTSQEAKRRLSNIEARLSKLDVEIGEMRWAAEQEAAAEEIRIKAAAEEDARKTVESAEQEIMAAAKLARRELKAYAADLAVSLAKKQIRVDAGTDQGLMRSFTEQLSANYPDGDRPKAGKG
;
A
#
# COMPACT_ATOMS: atom_id res chain seq x y z
N MET A 1 63.56 -13.85 21.28
CA MET A 1 62.36 -14.71 21.37
C MET A 1 61.63 -14.60 20.02
N THR A 2 62.02 -15.19 18.89
CA THR A 2 62.30 -16.60 18.52
C THR A 2 61.19 -17.60 18.86
N ARG A 3 60.30 -17.87 17.88
CA ARG A 3 59.71 -19.16 17.42
C ARG A 3 58.44 -18.86 16.61
N ASN A 4 58.46 -18.91 15.27
CA ASN A 4 58.37 -20.09 14.39
C ASN A 4 57.10 -20.93 14.63
N LEU A 5 56.21 -21.00 13.63
CA LEU A 5 55.56 -22.24 13.18
C LEU A 5 54.86 -22.04 11.81
N ARG A 6 55.64 -22.38 10.79
CA ARG A 6 55.26 -22.95 9.49
C ARG A 6 54.24 -24.09 9.66
N HIS A 7 53.18 -24.15 8.84
CA HIS A 7 52.44 -25.35 8.34
C HIS A 7 51.08 -24.86 7.79
N GLY A 8 50.51 -25.24 6.65
CA GLY A 8 50.85 -26.19 5.60
C GLY A 8 49.71 -26.04 4.57
N ARG A 9 49.84 -25.05 3.68
CA ARG A 9 48.86 -24.77 2.62
C ARG A 9 49.17 -25.73 1.47
N GLY A 10 48.60 -26.94 1.48
CA GLY A 10 48.93 -27.95 0.46
C GLY A 10 48.11 -29.24 0.41
N GLY A 11 47.02 -29.40 1.18
CA GLY A 11 46.28 -30.67 1.23
C GLY A 11 44.93 -30.71 0.50
N ASP A 12 44.17 -29.61 0.50
CA ASP A 12 42.73 -29.68 0.15
C ASP A 12 42.45 -29.60 -1.36
N CYS A 13 43.35 -29.03 -2.16
CA CYS A 13 43.20 -29.01 -3.62
C CYS A 13 43.38 -30.40 -4.23
N SER A 14 44.32 -31.20 -3.72
CA SER A 14 44.61 -32.52 -4.29
C SER A 14 43.50 -33.53 -3.96
N SER A 15 42.92 -33.48 -2.75
CA SER A 15 41.86 -34.43 -2.35
C SER A 15 40.52 -34.16 -3.05
N ARG A 16 40.15 -32.88 -3.26
CA ARG A 16 38.97 -32.50 -4.06
C ARG A 16 39.20 -32.75 -5.55
N ALA A 17 40.41 -32.51 -6.06
CA ALA A 17 40.77 -32.84 -7.44
C ALA A 17 40.73 -34.34 -7.70
N VAL A 18 41.22 -35.18 -6.78
CA VAL A 18 41.17 -36.65 -6.91
C VAL A 18 39.73 -37.17 -6.84
N LEU A 19 38.87 -36.57 -6.02
CA LEU A 19 37.45 -36.93 -5.93
C LEU A 19 36.68 -36.55 -7.22
N HIS A 20 36.97 -35.37 -7.79
CA HIS A 20 36.41 -34.95 -9.08
C HIS A 20 37.00 -35.75 -10.24
N LEU A 21 38.26 -36.17 -10.18
CA LEU A 21 38.90 -36.97 -11.22
C LEU A 21 38.35 -38.41 -11.22
N LEU A 22 38.10 -39.00 -10.04
CA LEU A 22 37.39 -40.28 -9.91
C LEU A 22 35.91 -40.18 -10.32
N ALA A 23 35.21 -39.12 -9.95
CA ALA A 23 33.83 -38.90 -10.40
C ALA A 23 33.73 -38.65 -11.91
N CYS A 24 34.69 -37.92 -12.50
CA CYS A 24 34.80 -37.72 -13.95
C CYS A 24 35.18 -39.00 -14.68
N LEU A 25 36.06 -39.85 -14.13
CA LEU A 25 36.38 -41.15 -14.74
C LEU A 25 35.17 -42.09 -14.73
N LEU A 26 34.36 -42.07 -13.65
CA LEU A 26 33.11 -42.82 -13.59
C LEU A 26 32.04 -42.25 -14.55
N PHE A 27 31.96 -40.93 -14.71
CA PHE A 27 31.05 -40.28 -15.68
C PHE A 27 31.49 -40.51 -17.15
N PHE A 28 32.78 -40.47 -17.42
CA PHE A 28 33.35 -40.65 -18.76
C PHE A 28 33.20 -42.10 -19.26
N SER A 29 33.32 -43.08 -18.35
CA SER A 29 32.99 -44.49 -18.65
C SER A 29 31.50 -44.69 -18.96
N LEU A 30 30.60 -43.92 -18.35
CA LEU A 30 29.16 -43.99 -18.62
C LEU A 30 28.75 -43.25 -19.91
N ALA A 31 29.47 -42.18 -20.28
CA ALA A 31 29.19 -41.40 -21.48
C ALA A 31 29.62 -42.09 -22.78
N ASN A 32 30.68 -42.93 -22.73
CA ASN A 32 31.16 -43.66 -23.90
C ASN A 32 30.22 -44.81 -24.35
N ALA A 33 29.27 -45.22 -23.52
CA ALA A 33 28.25 -46.21 -23.88
C ALA A 33 27.05 -45.62 -24.65
N ALA A 34 27.00 -44.28 -24.82
CA ALA A 34 25.86 -43.58 -25.40
C ALA A 34 26.19 -42.84 -26.72
N ALA A 35 27.24 -43.26 -27.43
CA ALA A 35 27.67 -42.62 -28.67
C ALA A 35 27.71 -43.58 -29.87
N GLN A 36 26.54 -43.94 -30.41
CA GLN A 36 26.41 -44.21 -31.84
C GLN A 36 25.01 -43.86 -32.38
N GLU A 37 25.03 -43.27 -33.58
CA GLU A 37 23.95 -42.93 -34.53
C GLU A 37 23.23 -41.56 -34.43
N HIS A 38 23.82 -40.61 -35.19
CA HIS A 38 23.24 -39.78 -36.27
C HIS A 38 21.90 -39.03 -36.13
N GLY A 39 21.93 -37.72 -36.47
CA GLY A 39 20.76 -37.00 -37.01
C GLY A 39 20.76 -35.47 -36.83
N THR A 40 20.66 -34.73 -37.93
CA THR A 40 20.97 -33.31 -38.15
C THR A 40 19.83 -32.30 -37.83
N SER A 41 20.19 -31.17 -37.18
CA SER A 41 19.70 -29.76 -37.29
C SER A 41 18.25 -29.29 -36.92
N PRO A 42 18.06 -27.97 -36.58
CA PRO A 42 16.97 -27.39 -35.73
C PRO A 42 16.05 -26.38 -36.49
N PRO A 43 15.34 -25.38 -35.90
CA PRO A 43 14.64 -25.20 -34.59
C PRO A 43 13.15 -24.77 -34.73
N ALA A 44 12.30 -24.90 -33.69
CA ALA A 44 11.11 -24.05 -33.53
C ALA A 44 10.59 -24.00 -32.08
N ALA A 45 9.90 -22.90 -31.79
CA ALA A 45 9.62 -22.29 -30.50
C ALA A 45 8.60 -22.98 -29.57
N SER A 46 8.79 -22.67 -28.28
CA SER A 46 7.80 -22.26 -27.27
C SER A 46 6.69 -23.22 -26.79
N SER A 47 6.67 -23.34 -25.46
CA SER A 47 5.54 -23.09 -24.55
C SER A 47 5.01 -24.29 -23.73
N SER A 48 5.16 -24.11 -22.42
CA SER A 48 4.10 -24.19 -21.41
C SER A 48 3.28 -25.47 -21.23
N ALA A 49 3.53 -26.11 -20.09
CA ALA A 49 2.54 -26.38 -19.04
C ALA A 49 1.43 -27.45 -19.27
N LYS A 50 1.63 -28.56 -18.55
CA LYS A 50 0.77 -29.07 -17.46
C LYS A 50 -0.34 -30.09 -17.78
N SER A 51 -0.16 -31.24 -17.12
CA SER A 51 -1.14 -32.17 -16.50
C SER A 51 -2.03 -33.06 -17.37
N GLN A 52 -1.94 -34.39 -17.20
CA GLN A 52 -2.79 -35.19 -16.29
C GLN A 52 -2.44 -36.70 -16.30
N PRO A 53 -2.87 -37.49 -15.29
CA PRO A 53 -2.68 -38.94 -15.19
C PRO A 53 -3.86 -39.79 -15.73
N HIS A 54 -3.53 -41.02 -16.18
CA HIS A 54 -4.27 -42.31 -16.29
C HIS A 54 -5.74 -42.39 -16.76
N HIS A 55 -6.00 -43.26 -17.75
CA HIS A 55 -6.88 -44.48 -17.77
C HIS A 55 -7.05 -45.00 -19.24
N SER A 56 -6.73 -46.26 -19.56
CA SER A 56 -7.65 -47.43 -19.82
C SER A 56 -8.57 -47.19 -21.05
N GLU A 57 -8.78 -48.02 -22.09
CA GLU A 57 -8.79 -49.47 -22.39
C GLU A 57 -8.59 -49.66 -23.93
N ALA A 58 -7.89 -50.69 -24.43
CA ALA A 58 -8.37 -51.95 -25.03
C ALA A 58 -8.70 -51.94 -26.55
N GLU A 59 -8.50 -53.12 -27.15
CA GLU A 59 -8.66 -53.60 -28.55
C GLU A 59 -7.52 -53.28 -29.54
N SER A 60 -6.74 -54.24 -30.08
CA SER A 60 -6.98 -55.58 -30.70
C SER A 60 -6.86 -55.49 -32.23
N GLY A 61 -5.87 -56.19 -32.79
CA GLY A 61 -5.66 -56.39 -34.24
C GLY A 61 -4.16 -56.39 -34.60
N GLN A 62 -3.40 -57.47 -34.51
CA GLN A 62 -3.37 -58.70 -35.34
C GLN A 62 -2.11 -58.73 -36.25
N GLN A 63 -1.51 -59.93 -36.33
CA GLN A 63 -0.41 -60.41 -37.19
C GLN A 63 1.01 -59.99 -36.75
N GLY A 64 1.89 -60.87 -36.28
CA GLY A 64 2.06 -62.30 -36.60
C GLY A 64 3.10 -62.44 -37.71
N GLY A 65 4.38 -62.35 -37.35
CA GLY A 65 5.49 -62.50 -38.31
C GLY A 65 6.90 -62.23 -37.75
N THR A 66 7.05 -61.60 -36.59
CA THR A 66 8.37 -61.14 -36.09
C THR A 66 8.89 -61.87 -34.85
N SER A 67 8.10 -62.77 -34.24
CA SER A 67 8.46 -63.35 -32.93
C SER A 67 9.37 -64.58 -33.00
N ALA A 68 9.46 -65.25 -34.16
CA ALA A 68 10.37 -66.39 -34.35
C ALA A 68 11.79 -65.95 -34.75
N GLU A 69 11.94 -64.78 -35.38
CA GLU A 69 13.24 -64.18 -35.73
C GLU A 69 13.88 -63.51 -34.50
N LEU A 70 13.08 -62.78 -33.71
CA LEU A 70 13.53 -62.11 -32.47
C LEU A 70 13.91 -63.09 -31.34
N ALA A 71 13.29 -64.27 -31.30
CA ALA A 71 13.67 -65.33 -30.36
C ALA A 71 14.98 -66.02 -30.76
N LYS A 72 15.37 -65.95 -32.04
CA LYS A 72 16.64 -66.48 -32.54
C LYS A 72 17.77 -65.45 -32.33
N GLU A 73 17.52 -64.17 -32.57
CA GLU A 73 18.46 -63.09 -32.22
C GLU A 73 18.67 -62.93 -30.71
N SER A 74 17.62 -63.05 -29.89
CA SER A 74 17.75 -62.96 -28.41
C SER A 74 18.50 -64.15 -27.79
N ARG A 75 18.70 -65.24 -28.56
CA ARG A 75 19.48 -66.41 -28.12
C ARG A 75 20.91 -66.41 -28.67
N GLU A 76 21.19 -65.64 -29.71
CA GLU A 76 22.55 -65.36 -30.22
C GLU A 76 23.21 -64.16 -29.52
N ALA A 77 22.42 -63.19 -29.02
CA ALA A 77 22.91 -62.12 -28.13
C ALA A 77 23.10 -62.56 -26.66
N ALA A 78 22.88 -63.84 -26.37
CA ALA A 78 23.14 -64.47 -25.07
C ALA A 78 24.46 -65.29 -25.06
N GLY A 79 25.37 -64.98 -25.99
CA GLY A 79 26.71 -65.55 -26.06
C GLY A 79 27.73 -64.46 -26.30
N GLU A 80 28.39 -64.00 -25.25
CA GLU A 80 29.82 -64.28 -25.03
C GLU A 80 30.25 -63.58 -23.74
N ASP A 81 31.10 -64.29 -23.00
CA ASP A 81 31.61 -63.95 -21.69
C ASP A 81 32.45 -62.66 -21.75
N GLU A 82 31.84 -61.47 -21.68
CA GLU A 82 32.55 -60.19 -21.53
C GLU A 82 33.38 -60.14 -20.23
N THR A 83 33.14 -61.08 -19.30
CA THR A 83 33.99 -61.28 -18.12
C THR A 83 35.19 -62.20 -18.36
N ALA A 84 35.29 -62.89 -19.50
CA ALA A 84 36.43 -63.74 -19.88
C ALA A 84 37.68 -62.93 -20.22
N GLU A 85 37.50 -61.74 -20.80
CA GLU A 85 38.62 -60.87 -21.16
C GLU A 85 39.35 -60.35 -19.91
N PHE A 86 38.59 -59.97 -18.88
CA PHE A 86 39.15 -59.60 -17.57
C PHE A 86 39.84 -60.78 -16.87
N LYS A 87 39.35 -62.01 -17.01
CA LYS A 87 39.98 -63.25 -16.50
C LYS A 87 41.31 -63.59 -17.22
N ARG A 88 41.58 -63.02 -18.40
CA ARG A 88 42.78 -63.31 -19.21
C ARG A 88 43.85 -62.20 -19.20
N SER A 89 43.65 -61.13 -18.43
CA SER A 89 44.63 -60.03 -18.33
C SER A 89 45.95 -60.46 -17.65
N PRO A 90 47.11 -59.83 -18.00
CA PRO A 90 48.42 -60.16 -17.41
C PRO A 90 48.46 -60.04 -15.88
N SER A 91 47.65 -59.14 -15.32
CA SER A 91 47.50 -58.88 -13.88
C SER A 91 46.86 -60.08 -13.17
N VAL A 92 45.84 -60.70 -13.78
CA VAL A 92 45.14 -61.88 -13.25
C VAL A 92 45.99 -63.14 -13.42
N LYS A 93 46.74 -63.25 -14.53
CA LYS A 93 47.70 -64.35 -14.77
C LYS A 93 48.91 -64.32 -13.83
N PHE A 94 49.38 -63.12 -13.45
CA PHE A 94 50.48 -62.97 -12.48
C PHE A 94 50.06 -63.41 -11.07
N LEU A 95 48.85 -63.03 -10.65
CA LEU A 95 48.24 -63.48 -9.39
C LEU A 95 48.02 -65.00 -9.36
N ALA A 96 47.55 -65.59 -10.47
CA ALA A 96 47.33 -67.04 -10.60
C ALA A 96 48.62 -67.88 -10.58
N LYS A 97 49.76 -67.32 -11.01
CA LYS A 97 51.03 -68.05 -11.09
C LYS A 97 51.79 -68.10 -9.75
N ILE A 98 51.53 -67.15 -8.85
CA ILE A 98 52.18 -67.07 -7.53
C ILE A 98 51.39 -67.84 -6.46
N THR A 99 50.07 -67.99 -6.64
CA THR A 99 49.19 -68.64 -5.68
C THR A 99 48.56 -69.90 -6.30
N GLY A 100 49.11 -71.07 -5.99
CA GLY A 100 48.57 -72.35 -6.46
C GLY A 100 47.24 -72.75 -5.82
N MET A 101 46.18 -71.93 -5.94
CA MET A 101 44.78 -72.24 -5.61
C MET A 101 43.81 -71.49 -6.53
N SER A 102 42.66 -72.13 -6.82
CA SER A 102 41.57 -71.76 -7.75
C SER A 102 41.36 -70.25 -8.04
N LEU A 103 41.40 -69.89 -9.33
CA LEU A 103 41.10 -68.55 -9.88
C LEU A 103 39.78 -67.94 -9.38
N GLU A 104 38.79 -68.76 -9.03
CA GLU A 104 37.47 -68.34 -8.53
C GLU A 104 37.57 -67.55 -7.19
N HIS A 105 38.40 -68.02 -6.25
CA HIS A 105 38.50 -67.43 -4.91
C HIS A 105 39.34 -66.15 -4.88
N ALA A 106 40.38 -66.06 -5.72
CA ALA A 106 41.19 -64.86 -5.84
C ALA A 106 40.38 -63.67 -6.42
N TYR A 107 39.49 -63.94 -7.37
CA TYR A 107 38.58 -62.94 -7.92
C TYR A 107 37.60 -62.41 -6.87
N TRP A 108 36.91 -63.30 -6.15
CA TRP A 108 35.99 -62.92 -5.07
C TRP A 108 36.69 -62.17 -3.94
N LEU A 109 37.92 -62.56 -3.57
CA LEU A 109 38.71 -61.84 -2.58
C LEU A 109 39.08 -60.43 -3.07
N GLY A 110 39.45 -60.28 -4.34
CA GLY A 110 39.74 -58.97 -4.95
C GLY A 110 38.52 -58.05 -4.96
N VAL A 111 37.34 -58.58 -5.32
CA VAL A 111 36.06 -57.83 -5.26
C VAL A 111 35.72 -57.44 -3.83
N LEU A 112 35.88 -58.36 -2.87
CA LEU A 112 35.60 -58.08 -1.46
C LEU A 112 36.53 -57.01 -0.88
N VAL A 113 37.83 -57.07 -1.19
CA VAL A 113 38.81 -56.06 -0.76
C VAL A 113 38.52 -54.71 -1.42
N ASN A 114 38.20 -54.67 -2.72
CA ASN A 114 37.81 -53.44 -3.41
C ASN A 114 36.54 -52.82 -2.79
N PHE A 115 35.51 -53.63 -2.56
CA PHE A 115 34.29 -53.21 -1.90
C PHE A 115 34.56 -52.70 -0.48
N ALA A 116 35.40 -53.38 0.29
CA ALA A 116 35.78 -52.94 1.63
C ALA A 116 36.52 -51.60 1.62
N VAL A 117 37.41 -51.36 0.64
CA VAL A 117 38.11 -50.09 0.47
C VAL A 117 37.14 -48.96 0.10
N VAL A 118 36.24 -49.19 -0.86
CA VAL A 118 35.23 -48.20 -1.28
C VAL A 118 34.22 -47.92 -0.16
N ALA A 119 33.68 -48.97 0.49
CA ALA A 119 32.77 -48.85 1.61
C ALA A 119 33.41 -48.15 2.81
N GLY A 120 34.68 -48.45 3.11
CA GLY A 120 35.46 -47.76 4.14
C GLY A 120 35.62 -46.27 3.85
N LEU A 121 35.91 -45.90 2.60
CA LEU A 121 36.03 -44.50 2.17
C LEU A 121 34.70 -43.76 2.28
N ILE A 122 33.60 -44.38 1.81
CA ILE A 122 32.25 -43.83 1.92
C ILE A 122 31.85 -43.66 3.39
N PHE A 123 32.10 -44.67 4.24
CA PHE A 123 31.78 -44.61 5.65
C PHE A 123 32.55 -43.50 6.37
N TRP A 124 33.84 -43.33 6.05
CA TRP A 124 34.65 -42.25 6.60
C TRP A 124 34.12 -40.87 6.18
N LEU A 125 33.76 -40.70 4.91
CA LEU A 125 33.19 -39.45 4.40
C LEU A 125 31.79 -39.17 4.97
N ALA A 126 30.95 -40.19 5.08
CA ALA A 126 29.60 -40.09 5.63
C ALA A 126 29.66 -39.70 7.12
N LYS A 127 30.51 -40.37 7.90
CA LYS A 127 30.71 -40.06 9.33
C LYS A 127 31.16 -38.63 9.55
N LYS A 128 31.96 -38.06 8.64
CA LYS A 128 32.42 -36.66 8.71
C LYS A 128 31.35 -35.65 8.30
N ASN A 129 30.55 -35.90 7.26
CA ASN A 129 29.65 -34.89 6.67
C ASN A 129 28.18 -34.98 7.11
N LEU A 130 27.62 -36.17 7.30
CA LEU A 130 26.21 -36.34 7.70
C LEU A 130 25.85 -35.59 8.99
N PRO A 131 26.59 -35.71 10.10
CA PRO A 131 26.20 -35.05 11.34
C PRO A 131 26.22 -33.53 11.23
N ALA A 132 27.09 -32.96 10.38
CA ALA A 132 27.13 -31.52 10.14
C ALA A 132 25.88 -31.03 9.38
N MET A 133 25.42 -31.79 8.36
CA MET A 133 24.23 -31.44 7.59
C MET A 133 22.94 -31.56 8.41
N PHE A 134 22.79 -32.62 9.21
CA PHE A 134 21.60 -32.76 10.06
C PHE A 134 21.55 -31.66 11.13
N ARG A 135 22.69 -31.35 11.77
CA ARG A 135 22.77 -30.24 12.73
C ARG A 135 22.42 -28.90 12.09
N SER A 136 22.92 -28.59 10.89
CA SER A 136 22.59 -27.33 10.21
C SER A 136 21.11 -27.24 9.85
N ARG A 137 20.50 -28.33 9.36
CA ARG A 137 19.06 -28.39 9.10
C ARG A 137 18.24 -28.21 10.37
N THR A 138 18.56 -28.92 11.46
CA THR A 138 17.89 -28.78 12.75
C THR A 138 18.02 -27.36 13.29
N ALA A 139 19.21 -26.76 13.22
CA ALA A 139 19.41 -25.37 13.63
C ALA A 139 18.57 -24.39 12.78
N SER A 140 18.50 -24.61 11.45
CA SER A 140 17.69 -23.77 10.58
C SER A 140 16.19 -23.87 10.87
N ILE A 141 15.70 -25.06 11.21
CA ILE A 141 14.30 -25.29 11.59
C ILE A 141 14.01 -24.63 12.94
N GLN A 142 14.91 -24.77 13.92
CA GLN A 142 14.75 -24.11 15.22
C GLN A 142 14.71 -22.59 15.06
N ASN A 143 15.64 -22.03 14.29
CA ASN A 143 15.67 -20.59 13.99
C ASN A 143 14.39 -20.14 13.27
N ALA A 144 13.92 -20.90 12.28
CA ALA A 144 12.68 -20.58 11.57
C ALA A 144 11.46 -20.62 12.49
N LEU A 145 11.40 -21.58 13.42
CA LEU A 145 10.31 -21.68 14.40
C LEU A 145 10.36 -20.52 15.41
N GLU A 146 11.55 -20.14 15.87
CA GLU A 146 11.74 -19.00 16.77
C GLU A 146 11.36 -17.69 16.09
N GLU A 147 11.80 -17.47 14.85
CA GLU A 147 11.46 -16.28 14.07
C GLU A 147 9.95 -16.22 13.77
N ALA A 148 9.33 -17.36 13.43
CA ALA A 148 7.89 -17.45 13.24
C ALA A 148 7.12 -17.12 14.54
N ARG A 149 7.60 -17.61 15.70
CA ARG A 149 7.02 -17.28 17.02
C ARG A 149 7.16 -15.80 17.33
N LYS A 150 8.33 -15.23 17.11
CA LYS A 150 8.61 -13.80 17.33
C LYS A 150 7.74 -12.92 16.43
N THR A 151 7.64 -13.27 15.14
CA THR A 151 6.78 -12.58 14.18
C THR A 151 5.31 -12.67 14.59
N SER A 152 4.85 -13.84 15.04
CA SER A 152 3.48 -14.03 15.51
C SER A 152 3.19 -13.20 16.78
N GLN A 153 4.14 -13.14 17.73
CA GLN A 153 4.01 -12.33 18.93
C GLN A 153 3.97 -10.84 18.60
N GLU A 154 4.84 -10.37 17.69
CA GLU A 154 4.84 -8.98 17.25
C GLU A 154 3.55 -8.61 16.51
N ALA A 155 3.04 -9.50 15.65
CA ALA A 155 1.75 -9.30 14.98
C ALA A 155 0.60 -9.20 15.99
N LYS A 156 0.56 -10.09 17.00
CA LYS A 156 -0.44 -10.02 18.09
C LYS A 156 -0.31 -8.74 18.90
N ARG A 157 0.90 -8.31 19.23
CA ARG A 157 1.15 -7.05 19.94
C ARG A 157 0.64 -5.85 19.13
N ARG A 158 0.91 -5.83 17.83
CA ARG A 158 0.39 -4.79 16.92
C ARG A 158 -1.13 -4.79 16.85
N LEU A 159 -1.75 -5.96 16.73
CA LEU A 159 -3.20 -6.11 16.75
C LEU A 159 -3.79 -5.53 18.03
N SER A 160 -3.28 -5.94 19.20
CA SER A 160 -3.77 -5.40 20.50
C SER A 160 -3.57 -3.90 20.63
N ASN A 161 -2.51 -3.34 20.04
CA ASN A 161 -2.28 -1.89 20.05
C ASN A 161 -3.29 -1.16 19.17
N ILE A 162 -3.62 -1.72 18.01
CA ILE A 162 -4.63 -1.17 17.11
C ILE A 162 -6.01 -1.26 17.75
N GLU A 163 -6.38 -2.39 18.34
CA GLU A 163 -7.64 -2.58 19.06
C GLU A 163 -7.77 -1.56 20.20
N ALA A 164 -6.73 -1.36 21.00
CA ALA A 164 -6.72 -0.36 22.07
C ALA A 164 -6.86 1.08 21.53
N ARG A 165 -6.26 1.38 20.36
CA ARG A 165 -6.44 2.69 19.70
C ARG A 165 -7.85 2.85 19.18
N LEU A 166 -8.44 1.82 18.58
CA LEU A 166 -9.81 1.85 18.08
C LEU A 166 -10.79 2.06 19.23
N SER A 167 -10.66 1.33 20.34
CA SER A 167 -11.53 1.54 21.51
C SER A 167 -11.37 2.94 22.10
N LYS A 168 -10.16 3.50 22.10
CA LYS A 168 -9.93 4.88 22.54
C LYS A 168 -10.61 5.89 21.62
N LEU A 169 -10.50 5.70 20.31
CA LEU A 169 -11.18 6.56 19.32
C LEU A 169 -12.71 6.47 19.45
N ASP A 170 -13.27 5.28 19.70
CA ASP A 170 -14.71 5.13 19.91
C ASP A 170 -15.21 5.94 21.12
N VAL A 171 -14.43 5.94 22.21
CA VAL A 171 -14.71 6.77 23.39
C VAL A 171 -14.59 8.26 23.07
N GLU A 172 -13.50 8.69 22.44
CA GLU A 172 -13.30 10.09 22.05
C GLU A 172 -14.40 10.59 21.09
N ILE A 173 -14.86 9.76 20.15
CA ILE A 173 -15.98 10.07 19.25
C ILE A 173 -17.27 10.21 20.06
N GLY A 174 -17.52 9.32 21.02
CA GLY A 174 -18.67 9.42 21.92
C GLY A 174 -18.67 10.74 22.70
N GLU A 175 -17.52 11.11 23.27
CA GLU A 175 -17.34 12.37 24.00
C GLU A 175 -17.53 13.59 23.10
N MET A 176 -16.94 13.59 21.90
CA MET A 176 -17.11 14.67 20.92
C MET A 176 -18.57 14.84 20.51
N ARG A 177 -19.30 13.74 20.29
CA ARG A 177 -20.73 13.78 19.94
C ARG A 177 -21.56 14.34 21.07
N TRP A 178 -21.33 13.88 22.31
CA TRP A 178 -22.04 14.37 23.48
C TRP A 178 -21.76 15.85 23.77
N ALA A 179 -20.51 16.29 23.59
CA ALA A 179 -20.14 17.70 23.71
C ALA A 179 -20.80 18.54 22.61
N ALA A 180 -20.75 18.10 21.36
CA ALA A 180 -21.37 18.79 20.23
C ALA A 180 -22.89 18.90 20.37
N GLU A 181 -23.57 17.86 20.87
CA GLU A 181 -25.02 17.90 21.11
C GLU A 181 -25.40 18.93 22.19
N GLN A 182 -24.62 19.03 23.28
CA GLN A 182 -24.85 20.04 24.31
C GLN A 182 -24.53 21.46 23.84
N GLU A 183 -23.41 21.62 23.12
CA GLU A 183 -23.03 22.93 22.57
C GLU A 183 -24.05 23.39 21.54
N ALA A 184 -24.52 22.50 20.66
CA ALA A 184 -25.57 22.81 19.70
C ALA A 184 -26.87 23.23 20.39
N ALA A 185 -27.29 22.55 21.46
CA ALA A 185 -28.49 22.92 22.21
C ALA A 185 -28.35 24.29 22.91
N ALA A 186 -27.20 24.55 23.51
CA ALA A 186 -26.91 25.85 24.14
C ALA A 186 -26.87 26.98 23.10
N GLU A 187 -26.25 26.72 21.95
CA GLU A 187 -26.12 27.68 20.87
C GLU A 187 -27.47 27.94 20.19
N GLU A 188 -28.33 26.94 20.05
CA GLU A 188 -29.70 27.10 19.55
C GLU A 188 -30.49 28.08 20.42
N ILE A 189 -30.39 27.96 21.75
CA ILE A 189 -31.04 28.88 22.69
C ILE A 189 -30.47 30.30 22.53
N ARG A 190 -29.15 30.43 22.43
CA ARG A 190 -28.48 31.73 22.28
C ARG A 190 -28.87 32.43 20.98
N ILE A 191 -28.88 31.69 19.86
CA ILE A 191 -29.28 32.21 18.55
C ILE A 191 -30.75 32.62 18.56
N LYS A 192 -31.64 31.81 19.15
CA LYS A 192 -33.06 32.17 19.27
C LYS A 192 -33.26 33.46 20.06
N ALA A 193 -32.61 33.58 21.23
CA ALA A 193 -32.70 34.78 22.06
C ALA A 193 -32.15 36.02 21.33
N ALA A 194 -31.01 35.90 20.64
CA ALA A 194 -30.45 36.99 19.85
C ALA A 194 -31.36 37.39 18.68
N ALA A 195 -31.92 36.40 17.97
CA ALA A 195 -32.85 36.64 16.87
C ALA A 195 -34.14 37.33 17.33
N GLU A 196 -34.68 36.97 18.50
CA GLU A 196 -35.84 37.64 19.09
C GLU A 196 -35.52 39.09 19.48
N GLU A 197 -34.35 39.34 20.07
CA GLU A 197 -33.92 40.69 20.41
C GLU A 197 -33.72 41.57 19.17
N ASP A 198 -33.09 41.02 18.13
CA ASP A 198 -32.87 41.72 16.86
C ASP A 198 -34.17 41.99 16.11
N ALA A 199 -35.12 41.03 16.14
CA ALA A 199 -36.46 41.23 15.60
C ALA A 199 -37.18 42.38 16.31
N ARG A 200 -37.11 42.43 17.65
CA ARG A 200 -37.69 43.53 18.42
C ARG A 200 -37.06 44.88 18.09
N LYS A 201 -35.73 44.96 18.01
CA LYS A 201 -35.01 46.20 17.63
C LYS A 201 -35.37 46.66 16.22
N THR A 202 -35.51 45.72 15.29
CA THR A 202 -35.90 46.01 13.91
C THR A 202 -37.30 46.62 13.86
N VAL A 203 -38.26 46.06 14.60
CA VAL A 203 -39.63 46.61 14.69
C VAL A 203 -39.60 48.01 15.31
N GLU A 204 -38.89 48.20 16.42
CA GLU A 204 -38.79 49.51 17.06
C GLU A 204 -38.17 50.58 16.13
N SER A 205 -37.09 50.25 15.42
CA SER A 205 -36.47 51.14 14.43
C SER A 205 -37.44 51.47 13.30
N ALA A 206 -38.14 50.46 12.77
CA ALA A 206 -39.13 50.66 11.71
C ALA A 206 -40.29 51.55 12.16
N GLU A 207 -40.80 51.38 13.39
CA GLU A 207 -41.83 52.24 13.96
C GLU A 207 -41.36 53.70 14.08
N GLN A 208 -40.13 53.91 14.55
CA GLN A 208 -39.53 55.25 14.63
C GLN A 208 -39.37 55.90 13.25
N GLU A 209 -38.91 55.14 12.25
CA GLU A 209 -38.80 55.60 10.86
C GLU A 209 -40.16 55.95 10.26
N ILE A 210 -41.17 55.10 10.47
CA ILE A 210 -42.54 55.35 10.01
C ILE A 210 -43.09 56.62 10.67
N MET A 211 -42.88 56.81 11.97
CA MET A 211 -43.32 58.02 12.67
C MET A 211 -42.64 59.28 12.13
N ALA A 212 -41.34 59.22 11.87
CA ALA A 212 -40.58 60.31 11.29
C ALA A 212 -41.06 60.64 9.87
N ALA A 213 -41.24 59.63 9.01
CA ALA A 213 -41.75 59.77 7.66
C ALA A 213 -43.18 60.33 7.65
N ALA A 214 -44.06 59.84 8.53
CA ALA A 214 -45.42 60.36 8.66
C ALA A 214 -45.45 61.82 9.14
N LYS A 215 -44.54 62.22 10.04
CA LYS A 215 -44.39 63.63 10.45
C LYS A 215 -43.90 64.50 9.29
N LEU A 216 -42.93 64.01 8.51
CA LEU A 216 -42.42 64.70 7.33
C LEU A 216 -43.51 64.89 6.27
N ALA A 217 -44.20 63.82 5.89
CA ALA A 217 -45.29 63.86 4.91
C ALA A 217 -46.42 64.82 5.33
N ARG A 218 -46.81 64.82 6.62
CA ARG A 218 -47.80 65.79 7.14
C ARG A 218 -47.31 67.22 7.03
N ARG A 219 -46.03 67.48 7.27
CA ARG A 219 -45.45 68.83 7.13
C ARG A 219 -45.46 69.28 5.67
N GLU A 220 -45.09 68.39 4.75
CA GLU A 220 -45.10 68.66 3.31
C GLU A 220 -46.51 68.95 2.79
N LEU A 221 -47.51 68.16 3.19
CA LEU A 221 -48.91 68.41 2.84
C LEU A 221 -49.41 69.76 3.36
N LYS A 222 -49.04 70.13 4.59
CA LYS A 222 -49.38 71.46 5.16
C LYS A 222 -48.73 72.60 4.37
N ALA A 223 -47.45 72.46 4.03
CA ALA A 223 -46.74 73.46 3.24
C ALA A 223 -47.35 73.62 1.85
N TYR A 224 -47.68 72.50 1.18
CA TYR A 224 -48.35 72.50 -0.12
C TYR A 224 -49.74 73.16 -0.07
N ALA A 225 -50.54 72.83 0.95
CA ALA A 225 -51.85 73.44 1.14
C ALA A 225 -51.75 74.96 1.40
N ALA A 226 -50.76 75.41 2.18
CA ALA A 226 -50.52 76.83 2.40
C ALA A 226 -50.11 77.55 1.10
N ASP A 227 -49.21 76.96 0.31
CA ASP A 227 -48.79 77.51 -0.99
C ASP A 227 -49.95 77.60 -1.99
N LEU A 228 -50.80 76.57 -2.05
CA LEU A 228 -52.00 76.57 -2.87
C LEU A 228 -53.00 77.65 -2.41
N ALA A 229 -53.21 77.80 -1.12
CA ALA A 229 -54.10 78.84 -0.56
C ALA A 229 -53.60 80.25 -0.91
N VAL A 230 -52.29 80.51 -0.77
CA VAL A 230 -51.67 81.79 -1.17
C VAL A 230 -51.82 82.01 -2.68
N SER A 231 -51.59 80.98 -3.49
CA SER A 231 -51.74 81.04 -4.94
C SER A 231 -53.18 81.34 -5.38
N LEU A 232 -54.18 80.78 -4.71
CA LEU A 232 -55.60 81.08 -4.96
C LEU A 232 -55.96 82.49 -4.47
N ALA A 233 -55.51 82.90 -3.28
CA ALA A 233 -55.73 84.24 -2.77
C ALA A 233 -55.15 85.30 -3.72
N LYS A 234 -53.92 85.09 -4.22
CA LYS A 234 -53.30 85.98 -5.22
C LYS A 234 -54.12 86.13 -6.50
N LYS A 235 -54.81 85.06 -6.93
CA LYS A 235 -55.70 85.11 -8.11
C LYS A 235 -57.02 85.83 -7.80
N GLN A 236 -57.51 85.75 -6.56
CA GLN A 236 -58.79 86.32 -6.15
C GLN A 236 -58.70 87.81 -5.75
N ILE A 237 -57.56 88.25 -5.22
CA ILE A 237 -57.34 89.64 -4.81
C ILE A 237 -57.35 90.56 -6.04
N ARG A 238 -58.36 91.43 -6.12
CA ARG A 238 -58.43 92.55 -7.06
C ARG A 238 -58.27 93.85 -6.26
N VAL A 239 -57.20 94.59 -6.52
CA VAL A 239 -56.94 95.86 -5.84
C VAL A 239 -57.63 96.97 -6.62
N ASP A 240 -58.62 97.60 -5.99
CA ASP A 240 -59.24 98.85 -6.46
C ASP A 240 -58.69 100.06 -5.69
N ALA A 241 -58.90 101.27 -6.23
CA ALA A 241 -58.34 102.50 -5.69
C ALA A 241 -58.83 102.85 -4.26
N GLY A 242 -60.02 102.38 -3.85
CA GLY A 242 -60.53 102.58 -2.50
C GLY A 242 -59.85 101.67 -1.47
N THR A 243 -59.62 100.41 -1.84
CA THR A 243 -58.91 99.43 -1.01
C THR A 243 -57.45 99.85 -0.76
N ASP A 244 -56.77 100.40 -1.76
CA ASP A 244 -55.37 100.85 -1.66
C ASP A 244 -55.17 102.00 -0.65
N GLN A 245 -56.08 102.99 -0.65
CA GLN A 245 -56.04 104.09 0.32
C GLN A 245 -56.29 103.62 1.77
N GLY A 246 -57.17 102.61 1.95
CA GLY A 246 -57.40 101.99 3.25
C GLY A 246 -56.17 101.24 3.78
N LEU A 247 -55.43 100.55 2.90
CA LEU A 247 -54.18 99.88 3.23
C LEU A 247 -53.09 100.88 3.65
N MET A 248 -52.93 101.99 2.91
CA MET A 248 -51.97 103.04 3.27
C MET A 248 -52.28 103.62 4.67
N ARG A 249 -53.54 103.94 4.95
CA ARG A 249 -53.95 104.53 6.24
C ARG A 249 -53.68 103.59 7.41
N SER A 250 -54.10 102.32 7.28
CA SER A 250 -53.87 101.31 8.33
C SER A 250 -52.39 101.01 8.54
N PHE A 251 -51.57 101.04 7.49
CA PHE A 251 -50.11 100.92 7.62
C PHE A 251 -49.50 102.12 8.35
N THR A 252 -49.91 103.35 8.01
CA THR A 252 -49.45 104.54 8.74
C THR A 252 -49.89 104.56 10.21
N GLU A 253 -51.08 104.05 10.52
CA GLU A 253 -51.56 103.87 11.90
C GLU A 253 -50.79 102.80 12.66
N GLN A 254 -50.40 101.69 12.03
CA GLN A 254 -49.54 100.69 12.66
C GLN A 254 -48.12 101.21 12.89
N LEU A 255 -47.59 102.02 11.98
CA LEU A 255 -46.27 102.62 12.13
C LEU A 255 -46.25 103.65 13.27
N SER A 256 -47.30 104.47 13.40
CA SER A 256 -47.44 105.41 14.51
C SER A 256 -47.73 104.72 15.84
N ALA A 257 -48.45 103.59 15.83
CA ALA A 257 -48.67 102.77 17.02
C ALA A 257 -47.38 102.08 17.52
N ASN A 258 -46.51 101.62 16.61
CA ASN A 258 -45.21 101.02 16.95
C ASN A 258 -44.10 102.05 17.22
N TYR A 259 -44.35 103.34 16.95
CA TYR A 259 -43.43 104.45 17.24
C TYR A 259 -44.19 105.53 18.04
N PRO A 260 -44.47 105.29 19.33
CA PRO A 260 -45.13 106.30 20.17
C PRO A 260 -44.23 107.53 20.26
N ASP A 261 -44.78 108.68 19.86
CA ASP A 261 -44.19 110.01 19.86
C ASP A 261 -43.63 110.38 21.25
N GLY A 262 -42.38 109.99 21.51
CA GLY A 262 -41.75 110.06 22.83
C GLY A 262 -40.31 110.59 22.84
N ASP A 263 -39.70 110.85 21.68
CA ASP A 263 -38.32 111.35 21.64
C ASP A 263 -38.23 112.68 20.86
N ARG A 264 -38.71 113.75 21.51
CA ARG A 264 -38.41 115.12 21.09
C ARG A 264 -37.16 115.60 21.83
N PRO A 265 -36.04 115.91 21.14
CA PRO A 265 -34.87 116.49 21.79
C PRO A 265 -35.24 117.87 22.35
N LYS A 266 -35.09 118.04 23.67
CA LYS A 266 -35.30 119.32 24.36
C LYS A 266 -34.23 120.31 23.90
N ALA A 267 -34.66 121.31 23.12
CA ALA A 267 -33.89 122.52 22.85
C ALA A 267 -33.54 123.24 24.18
N GLY A 268 -32.29 123.65 24.30
CA GLY A 268 -31.70 124.15 25.54
C GLY A 268 -32.23 125.50 26.04
N LYS A 269 -31.93 125.78 27.31
CA LYS A 269 -31.89 127.12 27.90
C LYS A 269 -30.85 127.14 29.04
N GLY A 270 -29.93 128.11 28.95
CA GLY A 270 -29.27 128.77 30.09
C GLY A 270 -28.09 128.05 30.68
#